data_AF-A0A261F786-F1
#
_entry.id   AF-A0A261F786-F1
#
_cell.length_a   1.000
_cell.length_b   1.000
_cell.length_c   1.000
_cell.angle_alpha   90.00
_cell.angle_beta   90.00
_cell.angle_gamma   90.00
#
_symmetry.space_group_name_H-M   'P 1'
#
loop_
_entity.id
_entity.type
_entity.pdbx_description
1 polymer ?
#
loop_
_entity_poly.entity_id
_entity_poly.type
_entity_poly.pdbx_seq_one_letter_code
_entity_poly.pdbx_strand_id
1 'polypeptide(L)'
;MGGEDTAVFFAERIESLLRGVLGQPDMHGSYAQLYETEGARKTVISHVGSGITLTGEGKGVLRLQFSYEYEINAHGYLTIEKSSIRILPQNEGYLGAPFFHYDYLRDHHGDVPAAHINIHASNDEMTKTMLQCGLKKRGRRRREKFVKNYEREEGL
;
A
#
# COMPACT_ATOMS: atom_id res chain seq x y z
N MET A 1 -0.45 -28.69 -13.25
CA MET A 1 -0.92 -27.66 -12.30
C MET A 1 -2.00 -26.88 -13.03
N GLY A 2 -3.21 -26.84 -12.46
CA GLY A 2 -4.29 -26.05 -13.02
C GLY A 2 -4.03 -24.54 -12.87
N GLY A 3 -4.77 -23.72 -13.60
CA GLY A 3 -4.67 -22.26 -13.49
C GLY A 3 -5.00 -21.73 -12.08
N GLU A 4 -5.90 -22.42 -11.38
CA GLU A 4 -6.28 -22.11 -10.00
C GLU A 4 -5.13 -22.34 -9.01
N ASP A 5 -4.39 -23.45 -9.15
CA ASP A 5 -3.21 -23.76 -8.31
C ASP A 5 -2.14 -22.66 -8.40
N THR A 6 -1.94 -22.09 -9.60
CA THR A 6 -0.91 -21.08 -9.84
C THR A 6 -1.24 -19.76 -9.14
N ALA A 7 -2.52 -19.39 -9.11
CA ALA A 7 -2.98 -18.20 -8.42
C ALA A 7 -2.90 -18.31 -6.90
N VAL A 8 -3.26 -19.48 -6.36
CA VAL A 8 -3.12 -19.79 -4.93
C VAL A 8 -1.65 -19.67 -4.53
N PHE A 9 -0.74 -20.29 -5.30
CA PHE A 9 0.69 -20.19 -5.04
C PHE A 9 1.22 -18.75 -5.08
N PHE A 10 0.73 -17.93 -6.03
CA PHE A 10 1.11 -16.53 -6.10
C PHE A 10 0.63 -15.75 -4.85
N ALA A 11 -0.61 -15.95 -4.41
CA ALA A 11 -1.15 -15.33 -3.20
C ALA A 11 -0.36 -15.75 -1.94
N GLU A 12 -0.03 -17.03 -1.81
CA GLU A 12 0.80 -17.56 -0.72
C GLU A 12 2.21 -16.97 -0.72
N ARG A 13 2.79 -16.72 -1.89
CA ARG A 13 4.11 -16.08 -1.99
C ARG A 13 4.07 -14.62 -1.52
N ILE A 14 3.02 -13.87 -1.86
CA ILE A 14 2.81 -12.50 -1.36
C ILE A 14 2.59 -12.51 0.15
N GLU A 15 1.78 -13.46 0.65
CA GLU A 15 1.55 -13.66 2.08
C GLU A 15 2.87 -13.88 2.84
N SER A 16 3.69 -14.81 2.34
CA SER A 16 4.99 -15.15 2.92
C SER A 16 5.93 -13.94 2.93
N LEU A 17 5.99 -13.19 1.81
CA LEU A 17 6.78 -11.96 1.72
C LEU A 17 6.36 -10.94 2.77
N LEU A 18 5.06 -10.66 2.89
CA LEU A 18 4.56 -9.66 3.82
C LEU A 18 4.76 -10.08 5.26
N ARG A 19 4.61 -11.36 5.58
CA ARG A 19 4.97 -11.88 6.93
C ARG A 19 6.45 -11.73 7.23
N GLY A 20 7.32 -11.94 6.25
CA GLY A 20 8.76 -11.77 6.40
C GLY A 20 9.17 -10.31 6.66
N VAL A 21 8.44 -9.35 6.10
CA VAL A 21 8.75 -7.91 6.19
C VAL A 21 8.03 -7.23 7.36
N LEU A 22 6.74 -7.52 7.54
CA LEU A 22 5.85 -6.84 8.49
C LEU A 22 5.67 -7.62 9.80
N GLY A 23 6.02 -8.90 9.83
CA GLY A 23 5.77 -9.78 10.97
C GLY A 23 4.41 -10.46 10.91
N GLN A 24 3.88 -10.85 12.07
CA GLN A 24 2.57 -11.48 12.15
C GLN A 24 1.46 -10.42 12.10
N PRO A 25 0.36 -10.65 11.36
CA PRO A 25 -0.78 -9.75 11.35
C PRO A 25 -1.42 -9.65 12.74
N ASP A 26 -1.74 -8.42 13.12
CA ASP A 26 -2.19 -8.02 14.46
C ASP A 26 -3.55 -8.63 14.85
N MET A 27 -4.38 -8.95 13.86
CA MET A 27 -5.67 -9.63 14.00
C MET A 27 -5.78 -10.73 12.94
N HIS A 28 -6.18 -11.92 13.39
CA HIS A 28 -6.27 -13.17 12.61
C HIS A 28 -6.71 -12.98 11.15
N GLY A 29 -5.97 -13.61 10.22
CA GLY A 29 -6.46 -13.74 8.85
C GLY A 29 -5.35 -14.15 7.88
N SER A 30 -4.90 -13.23 7.06
CA SER A 30 -3.80 -13.34 6.10
C SER A 30 -3.63 -11.95 5.47
N TYR A 31 -2.43 -11.54 5.11
CA TYR A 31 -2.24 -10.31 4.35
C TYR A 31 -2.82 -10.36 2.94
N ALA A 32 -2.78 -11.50 2.24
CA ALA A 32 -3.24 -11.66 0.86
C ALA A 32 -4.44 -12.61 0.77
N GLN A 33 -5.47 -12.22 0.01
CA GLN A 33 -6.62 -13.06 -0.30
C GLN A 33 -6.94 -13.01 -1.80
N LEU A 34 -7.43 -14.12 -2.32
CA LEU A 34 -7.97 -14.21 -3.68
C LEU A 34 -9.45 -13.85 -3.65
N TYR A 35 -9.84 -12.91 -4.49
CA TYR A 35 -11.25 -12.57 -4.73
C TYR A 35 -11.60 -12.85 -6.19
N GLU A 36 -12.78 -13.45 -6.39
CA GLU A 36 -13.37 -13.57 -7.71
C GLU A 36 -14.19 -12.30 -7.98
N THR A 37 -13.84 -11.59 -9.05
CA THR A 37 -14.63 -10.48 -9.57
C THR A 37 -15.55 -10.99 -10.68
N GLU A 38 -16.77 -10.46 -10.81
CA GLU A 38 -17.69 -10.84 -11.89
C GLU A 38 -17.01 -10.67 -13.27
N GLY A 39 -16.74 -11.78 -13.96
CA GLY A 39 -15.99 -11.85 -15.21
C GLY A 39 -14.88 -12.91 -15.19
N ALA A 40 -14.14 -13.07 -16.30
CA ALA A 40 -13.05 -14.05 -16.41
C ALA A 40 -11.75 -13.64 -15.68
N ARG A 41 -11.72 -12.46 -15.04
CA ARG A 41 -10.53 -11.92 -14.35
C ARG A 41 -10.65 -12.17 -12.85
N LYS A 42 -9.56 -12.65 -12.25
CA LYS A 42 -9.45 -12.86 -10.80
C LYS A 42 -8.52 -11.80 -10.23
N THR A 43 -8.83 -11.30 -9.02
CA THR A 43 -8.07 -10.24 -8.37
C THR A 43 -7.51 -10.72 -7.03
N VAL A 44 -6.22 -10.54 -6.80
CA VAL A 44 -5.62 -10.67 -5.45
C VAL A 44 -5.75 -9.30 -4.79
N ILE A 45 -6.53 -9.18 -3.72
CA ILE A 45 -6.56 -7.97 -2.89
C ILE A 45 -6.12 -8.35 -1.48
N SER A 46 -5.28 -7.51 -0.89
CA SER A 46 -4.86 -7.69 0.47
C SER A 46 -5.87 -7.16 1.48
N HIS A 47 -6.19 -8.04 2.43
CA HIS A 47 -6.94 -7.86 3.67
C HIS A 47 -8.03 -6.78 3.69
N VAL A 48 -9.28 -7.24 3.56
CA VAL A 48 -10.53 -6.66 4.09
C VAL A 48 -10.57 -5.13 4.15
N GLY A 49 -11.21 -4.53 3.15
CA GLY A 49 -11.65 -3.13 3.19
C GLY A 49 -10.51 -2.11 3.16
N SER A 50 -10.02 -1.72 4.33
CA SER A 50 -9.23 -0.51 4.51
C SER A 50 -7.72 -0.66 4.23
N GLY A 51 -7.16 -1.88 4.13
CA GLY A 51 -5.73 -2.13 3.86
C GLY A 51 -4.91 -2.52 5.11
N ILE A 52 -3.61 -2.80 4.93
CA ILE A 52 -2.69 -3.22 6.00
C ILE A 52 -2.18 -2.01 6.78
N THR A 53 -2.38 -1.99 8.10
CA THR A 53 -1.80 -0.95 8.95
C THR A 53 -0.29 -1.16 9.11
N LEU A 54 0.49 -0.12 8.85
CA LEU A 54 1.92 -0.07 9.09
C LEU A 54 2.19 0.77 10.34
N THR A 55 2.91 0.17 11.29
CA THR A 55 3.12 0.80 12.59
C THR A 55 4.50 1.45 12.72
N GLY A 56 4.53 2.59 13.42
CA GLY A 56 5.75 3.24 13.89
C GLY A 56 5.68 3.34 15.41
N GLU A 57 6.64 2.74 16.12
CA GLU A 57 6.69 2.75 17.60
C GLU A 57 5.38 2.27 18.26
N GLY A 58 4.75 1.24 17.68
CA GLY A 58 3.52 0.62 18.20
C GLY A 58 2.22 1.37 17.86
N LYS A 59 2.27 2.45 17.07
CA LYS A 59 1.08 3.17 16.59
C LYS A 59 0.94 2.98 15.09
N GLY A 60 -0.28 2.79 14.59
CA GLY A 60 -0.55 2.84 13.15
C GLY A 60 -0.25 4.23 12.59
N VAL A 61 0.59 4.31 11.58
CA VAL A 61 1.05 5.57 10.97
C VAL A 61 0.70 5.61 9.49
N LEU A 62 0.90 4.50 8.80
CA LEU A 62 0.61 4.37 7.38
C LEU A 62 -0.31 3.18 7.14
N ARG A 63 -0.82 3.12 5.93
CA ARG A 63 -1.65 2.06 5.41
C ARG A 63 -1.11 1.62 4.07
N LEU A 64 -0.85 0.33 3.93
CA LEU A 64 -0.48 -0.32 2.68
C LEU A 64 -1.73 -0.93 2.05
N GLN A 65 -2.01 -0.55 0.81
CA GLN A 65 -3.01 -1.20 -0.01
C GLN A 65 -2.32 -1.77 -1.24
N PHE A 66 -2.74 -2.97 -1.67
CA PHE A 66 -2.34 -3.47 -2.97
C PHE A 66 -3.40 -4.33 -3.63
N SER A 67 -3.35 -4.37 -4.96
CA SER A 67 -4.16 -5.24 -5.80
C SER A 67 -3.36 -5.76 -6.98
N TYR A 68 -3.68 -6.97 -7.40
CA TYR A 68 -3.18 -7.59 -8.63
C TYR A 68 -4.35 -8.20 -9.41
N GLU A 69 -4.59 -7.73 -10.62
CA GLU A 69 -5.49 -8.38 -11.58
C GLU A 69 -4.64 -9.28 -12.48
N TYR A 70 -5.06 -10.53 -12.63
CA TYR A 70 -4.32 -11.51 -13.43
C TYR A 70 -5.23 -12.29 -14.35
N GLU A 71 -4.61 -12.84 -15.40
CA GLU A 71 -5.14 -13.89 -16.26
C GLU A 71 -4.22 -15.12 -16.20
N ILE A 72 -4.76 -16.28 -16.56
CA ILE A 72 -3.94 -17.46 -16.88
C ILE A 72 -3.81 -17.52 -18.40
N ASN A 73 -2.61 -17.38 -18.92
CA ASN A 73 -2.39 -17.38 -20.37
C ASN A 73 -2.52 -18.79 -20.97
N ALA A 74 -2.48 -18.89 -22.29
CA ALA A 74 -2.60 -20.16 -23.02
C ALA A 74 -1.53 -21.21 -22.67
N HIS A 75 -0.41 -20.79 -22.08
CA HIS A 75 0.67 -21.67 -21.62
C HIS A 75 0.52 -22.08 -20.14
N GLY A 76 -0.55 -21.65 -19.47
CA GLY A 76 -0.82 -21.96 -18.06
C GLY A 76 -0.05 -21.09 -17.07
N TYR A 77 0.61 -20.01 -17.51
CA TYR A 77 1.27 -19.08 -16.60
C TYR A 77 0.32 -17.98 -16.13
N LEU A 78 0.40 -17.65 -14.85
CA LEU A 78 -0.22 -16.45 -14.30
C LEU A 78 0.47 -15.22 -14.86
N THR A 79 -0.30 -14.37 -15.52
CA THR A 79 0.17 -13.11 -16.08
C THR A 79 -0.57 -11.96 -15.43
N ILE A 80 0.18 -10.99 -14.90
CA ILE A 80 -0.40 -9.79 -14.31
C ILE A 80 -0.84 -8.87 -15.45
N GLU A 81 -2.11 -8.49 -15.43
CA GLU A 81 -2.70 -7.50 -16.32
C GLU A 81 -2.55 -6.10 -15.73
N LYS A 82 -2.78 -6.00 -14.42
CA LYS A 82 -2.71 -4.75 -13.69
C LYS A 82 -2.25 -4.98 -12.26
N SER A 83 -1.45 -4.08 -11.72
CA SER A 83 -1.20 -4.02 -10.28
C SER A 83 -1.20 -2.58 -9.79
N SER A 84 -1.61 -2.40 -8.53
CA SER A 84 -1.53 -1.12 -7.84
C SER A 84 -1.04 -1.37 -6.42
N ILE A 85 0.01 -0.67 -5.99
CA ILE A 85 0.53 -0.70 -4.62
C ILE A 85 0.54 0.74 -4.12
N ARG A 86 -0.13 1.03 -3.00
CA ARG A 86 -0.36 2.39 -2.49
C ARG A 86 0.01 2.48 -1.02
N ILE A 87 0.68 3.57 -0.67
CA ILE A 87 0.91 3.96 0.73
C ILE A 87 0.09 5.20 1.03
N LEU A 88 -0.79 5.07 2.02
CA LEU A 88 -1.72 6.11 2.46
C LEU A 88 -1.45 6.48 3.93
N PRO A 89 -1.86 7.68 4.38
CA PRO A 89 -1.91 7.98 5.80
C PRO A 89 -2.85 7.01 6.53
N GLN A 90 -2.53 6.70 7.79
CA GLN A 90 -3.45 5.99 8.69
C GLN A 90 -4.56 6.95 9.17
N ASN A 91 -5.48 7.28 8.29
CA ASN A 91 -6.70 8.03 8.59
C ASN A 91 -7.89 7.31 7.95
N GLU A 92 -8.86 6.94 8.77
CA GLU A 92 -10.04 6.23 8.29
C GLU A 92 -10.88 7.17 7.42
N GLY A 93 -11.25 6.71 6.22
CA GLY A 93 -11.98 7.56 5.26
C GLY A 93 -11.14 8.61 4.53
N TYR A 94 -9.80 8.54 4.55
CA TYR A 94 -8.96 9.40 3.70
C TYR A 94 -9.26 9.15 2.21
N LEU A 95 -9.74 10.19 1.52
CA LEU A 95 -10.06 10.19 0.09
C LEU A 95 -9.03 10.93 -0.76
N GLY A 96 -7.93 11.40 -0.15
CA GLY A 96 -6.88 12.11 -0.87
C GLY A 96 -5.91 11.20 -1.63
N ALA A 97 -4.97 11.80 -2.34
CA ALA A 97 -3.95 11.07 -3.09
C ALA A 97 -3.01 10.29 -2.14
N PRO A 98 -2.57 9.08 -2.51
CA PRO A 98 -1.57 8.33 -1.74
C PRO A 98 -0.27 9.14 -1.63
N PHE A 99 0.56 8.88 -0.62
CA PHE A 99 1.90 9.50 -0.53
C PHE A 99 2.79 9.02 -1.65
N PHE A 100 2.69 7.73 -1.97
CA PHE A 100 3.24 7.18 -3.19
C PHE A 100 2.46 5.96 -3.61
N HIS A 101 2.47 5.71 -4.90
CA HIS A 101 1.94 4.48 -5.46
C HIS A 101 2.80 3.99 -6.62
N TYR A 102 2.82 2.67 -6.78
CA TYR A 102 3.39 1.97 -7.91
C TYR A 102 2.25 1.30 -8.66
N ASP A 103 2.10 1.65 -9.92
CA ASP A 103 1.10 1.07 -10.79
C ASP A 103 1.77 0.37 -11.96
N TYR A 104 1.20 -0.77 -12.36
CA TYR A 104 1.55 -1.49 -13.56
C TYR A 104 0.29 -1.78 -14.37
N LEU A 105 0.37 -1.60 -15.67
CA LEU A 105 -0.66 -1.93 -16.64
C LEU A 105 0.03 -2.58 -17.85
N ARG A 106 -0.32 -3.83 -18.13
CA ARG A 106 0.24 -4.61 -19.24
C ARG A 106 -0.14 -3.99 -20.58
N ASP A 107 -1.44 -3.78 -20.78
CA ASP A 107 -2.01 -3.13 -21.98
C ASP A 107 -2.05 -1.61 -21.80
N HIS A 108 -0.86 -1.00 -21.78
CA HIS A 108 -0.72 0.45 -21.71
C HIS A 108 -0.87 1.05 -23.12
N HIS A 109 -1.69 2.10 -23.22
CA HIS A 109 -1.89 2.85 -24.46
C HIS A 109 -1.35 4.27 -24.28
N GLY A 110 -0.66 4.78 -25.31
CA GLY A 110 -0.09 6.13 -25.33
C GLY A 110 1.30 6.23 -24.68
N ASP A 111 1.68 7.45 -24.29
CA ASP A 111 3.04 7.79 -23.82
C ASP A 111 3.30 7.43 -22.34
N VAL A 112 2.31 6.88 -21.64
CA VAL A 112 2.46 6.52 -20.21
C VAL A 112 3.17 5.17 -20.10
N PRO A 113 4.29 5.08 -19.35
CA PRO A 113 4.99 3.82 -19.16
C PRO A 113 4.09 2.75 -18.53
N ALA A 114 4.25 1.50 -19.00
CA ALA A 114 3.56 0.32 -18.47
C ALA A 114 3.70 0.17 -16.95
N ALA A 115 4.83 0.61 -16.38
CA ALA A 115 5.08 0.67 -14.95
C ALA A 115 5.52 2.07 -14.56
N HIS A 116 4.92 2.65 -13.53
CA HIS A 116 5.33 3.96 -13.02
C HIS A 116 5.18 4.05 -11.52
N ILE A 117 6.05 4.88 -10.92
CA ILE A 117 6.01 5.24 -9.52
C ILE A 117 5.73 6.72 -9.40
N ASN A 118 4.67 7.08 -8.67
CA ASN A 118 4.34 8.45 -8.36
C ASN A 118 4.61 8.71 -6.89
N ILE A 119 5.31 9.80 -6.60
CA ILE A 119 5.66 10.22 -5.24
C ILE A 119 5.16 11.65 -5.04
N HIS A 120 4.23 11.82 -4.12
CA HIS A 120 3.62 13.10 -3.79
C HIS A 120 4.38 13.76 -2.64
N ALA A 121 5.44 14.50 -2.97
CA ALA A 121 6.36 15.09 -1.98
C ALA A 121 5.78 16.29 -1.19
N SER A 122 4.82 17.02 -1.79
CA SER A 122 4.17 18.19 -1.19
C SER A 122 2.76 17.81 -0.75
N ASN A 123 2.65 17.11 0.37
CA ASN A 123 1.36 16.78 0.97
C ASN A 123 1.44 17.07 2.48
N ASP A 124 0.62 17.99 2.97
CA ASP A 124 0.54 18.32 4.40
C ASP A 124 0.25 17.07 5.25
N GLU A 125 -0.50 16.11 4.70
CA GLU A 125 -0.74 14.83 5.36
C GLU A 125 0.55 14.02 5.50
N MET A 126 1.46 14.04 4.52
CA MET A 126 2.75 13.36 4.63
C MET A 126 3.60 13.99 5.72
N THR A 127 3.59 15.32 5.82
CA THR A 127 4.24 16.05 6.92
C THR A 127 3.63 15.69 8.26
N LYS A 128 2.29 15.70 8.40
CA LYS A 128 1.58 15.31 9.63
C LYS A 128 1.92 13.87 10.03
N THR A 129 1.92 12.93 9.09
CA THR A 129 2.26 11.53 9.33
C THR A 129 3.73 11.38 9.77
N MET A 130 4.66 12.08 9.11
CA MET A 130 6.07 12.09 9.53
C MET A 130 6.27 12.68 10.92
N LEU A 131 5.45 13.67 11.31
CA LEU A 131 5.43 14.21 12.65
C LEU A 131 4.87 13.22 13.67
N GLN A 132 3.99 12.29 13.31
CA GLN A 132 3.49 11.27 14.25
C GLN A 132 4.62 10.31 14.69
N CYS A 133 5.57 10.02 13.78
CA CYS A 133 6.75 9.20 14.04
C CYS A 133 7.77 9.86 14.99
N GLY A 134 8.50 9.04 15.76
CA GLY A 134 9.68 9.44 16.50
C GLY A 134 9.41 10.07 17.88
N LEU A 135 8.93 9.26 18.83
CA LEU A 135 8.83 9.60 20.25
C LEU A 135 10.21 9.66 20.92
N LYS A 136 11.26 9.10 20.28
CA LYS A 136 12.65 9.26 20.72
C LYS A 136 13.09 10.73 20.65
N LYS A 137 14.07 11.13 21.48
CA LYS A 137 14.58 12.52 21.63
C LYS A 137 14.72 13.31 20.32
N ARG A 138 15.22 12.67 19.26
CA ARG A 138 15.44 13.32 17.94
C ARG A 138 14.14 13.64 17.20
N GLY A 139 13.16 12.72 17.24
CA GLY A 139 11.86 12.94 16.60
C GLY A 139 11.02 13.96 17.35
N ARG A 140 11.03 13.92 18.69
CA ARG A 140 10.43 14.96 19.54
C ARG A 140 10.98 16.36 19.23
N ARG A 141 12.31 16.50 19.13
CA ARG A 141 12.95 17.78 18.79
C ARG A 141 12.60 18.30 17.39
N ARG A 142 12.39 17.40 16.41
CA ARG A 142 11.91 17.78 15.07
C ARG A 142 10.47 18.30 15.11
N ARG A 143 9.61 17.62 15.88
CA ARG A 143 8.21 18.01 16.09
C ARG A 143 8.09 19.39 16.77
N GLU A 144 8.85 19.61 17.84
CA GLU A 144 8.90 20.91 18.55
C GLU A 144 9.38 22.05 17.65
N LYS A 145 10.36 21.81 16.77
CA LYS A 145 10.82 22.80 15.79
C LYS A 145 9.75 23.12 14.75
N PHE A 146 9.04 22.12 14.26
CA PHE A 146 7.98 22.30 13.28
C PHE A 146 6.84 23.14 13.86
N VAL A 147 6.35 22.79 15.05
CA VAL A 147 5.27 23.53 15.74
C VAL A 147 5.66 25.00 15.94
N LYS A 148 6.87 25.27 16.46
CA LYS A 148 7.36 26.64 16.66
C LYS A 148 7.46 27.46 15.38
N ASN A 149 7.80 26.83 14.26
CA ASN A 149 7.87 27.54 12.98
C ASN A 149 6.47 27.83 12.44
N TYR A 150 5.55 26.87 12.57
CA TYR A 150 4.16 27.02 12.14
C TYR A 150 3.42 28.12 12.94
N GLU A 151 3.56 28.15 14.27
CA GLU A 151 3.02 29.21 15.14
C GLU A 151 3.53 30.60 14.76
N ARG A 152 4.79 30.68 14.32
CA ARG A 152 5.44 31.94 13.93
C ARG A 152 5.02 32.43 12.54
N GLU A 153 4.59 31.54 11.66
CA GLU A 153 4.18 31.84 10.28
C GLU A 153 2.67 32.13 10.17
N GLU A 154 1.83 31.50 11.01
CA GLU A 154 0.36 31.69 10.97
C GLU A 154 -0.21 32.64 12.04
N GLY A 155 0.61 33.18 12.94
CA GLY A 155 0.22 34.29 13.82
C GLY A 155 -0.84 33.95 14.87
N LEU A 156 -0.47 33.11 15.83
CA LEU A 156 -1.07 33.09 17.18
C LEU A 156 -0.06 33.57 18.22
#